data_AF-N1PKP3-F1
#
_entry.id   AF-N1PKP3-F1
#
_cell.length_a   1.000
_cell.length_b   1.000
_cell.length_c   1.000
_cell.angle_alpha   90.00
_cell.angle_beta   90.00
_cell.angle_gamma   90.00
#
_symmetry.space_group_name_H-M   'P 1'
#
loop_
_entity.id
_entity.type
_entity.pdbx_description
1 polymer ?
#
loop_
_entity_poly.entity_id
_entity_poly.type
_entity_poly.pdbx_seq_one_letter_code
_entity_poly.pdbx_strand_id
1 'polypeptide(L)'
;IDRSSSAELTEAINAMYQYYKNAHVGLVYLADMAGGKSPEWSDDEAGSELIAPSDVHFYGADWKPLVGTHEAPSVAEALAERTGIPQSILTGSSAPSEWCYAARMSWAAHRTTTRIEDQAYCLLGIFDVSLPLVYGEGRRSNLRLQEGTIRRSTDQSIFAW
;
A
#
# COMPACT_ATOMS: atom_id res chain seq x y z
N ILE A 1 -8.68 14.98 0.34
CA ILE A 1 -9.72 14.11 -0.25
C ILE A 1 -11.02 14.41 0.48
N ASP A 2 -11.99 15.05 -0.18
CA ASP A 2 -13.31 15.20 0.41
C ASP A 2 -14.04 13.85 0.42
N ARG A 3 -14.44 13.38 1.60
CA ARG A 3 -15.17 12.11 1.78
C ARG A 3 -16.69 12.28 1.62
N SER A 4 -17.18 13.51 1.48
CA SER A 4 -18.60 13.82 1.31
C SER A 4 -19.11 13.64 -0.13
N SER A 5 -18.20 13.71 -1.11
CA SER A 5 -18.47 13.47 -2.53
C SER A 5 -17.99 12.07 -2.95
N SER A 6 -18.91 11.18 -3.29
CA SER A 6 -18.58 9.81 -3.74
C SER A 6 -17.79 9.79 -5.05
N ALA A 7 -18.03 10.77 -5.93
CA ALA A 7 -17.31 10.93 -7.19
C ALA A 7 -15.86 11.36 -6.94
N GLU A 8 -15.64 12.37 -6.09
CA GLU A 8 -14.29 12.85 -5.75
C GLU A 8 -13.51 11.78 -4.98
N LEU A 9 -14.15 11.07 -4.06
CA LEU A 9 -13.53 9.95 -3.35
C LEU A 9 -13.09 8.84 -4.30
N THR A 10 -13.93 8.51 -5.29
CA THR A 10 -13.59 7.51 -6.31
C THR A 10 -12.41 7.95 -7.16
N GLU A 11 -12.43 9.18 -7.65
CA GLU A 11 -11.32 9.73 -8.43
C GLU A 11 -10.02 9.75 -7.61
N ALA A 12 -10.10 10.23 -6.37
CA ALA A 12 -8.95 10.31 -5.47
C ALA A 12 -8.34 8.94 -5.16
N ILE A 13 -9.14 7.91 -4.86
CA ILE A 13 -8.61 6.56 -4.59
C ILE A 13 -7.97 5.94 -5.84
N ASN A 14 -8.60 6.10 -7.01
CA ASN A 14 -8.03 5.61 -8.27
C ASN A 14 -6.71 6.32 -8.63
N ALA A 15 -6.56 7.60 -8.25
CA ALA A 15 -5.36 8.39 -8.48
C ALA A 15 -4.32 8.31 -7.34
N MET A 16 -4.70 7.75 -6.18
CA MET A 16 -3.93 7.83 -4.93
C MET A 16 -2.50 7.32 -5.06
N TYR A 17 -2.33 6.17 -5.70
CA TYR A 17 -1.00 5.61 -5.96
C TYR A 17 -0.15 6.54 -6.84
N GLN A 18 -0.73 7.19 -7.84
CA GLN A 18 0.00 8.14 -8.68
C GLN A 18 0.33 9.42 -7.93
N TYR A 19 -0.54 9.88 -7.02
CA TYR A 19 -0.23 11.02 -6.15
C TYR A 19 0.95 10.71 -5.24
N TYR A 20 0.97 9.54 -4.61
CA TYR A 20 2.09 9.13 -3.77
C TYR A 20 3.37 8.88 -4.59
N LYS A 21 3.25 8.24 -5.76
CA LYS A 21 4.38 8.00 -6.66
C LYS A 21 5.04 9.28 -7.15
N ASN A 22 4.25 10.31 -7.41
CA ASN A 22 4.76 11.60 -7.86
C ASN A 22 5.08 12.57 -6.70
N ALA A 23 4.84 12.16 -5.45
CA ALA A 23 5.22 12.96 -4.29
C ALA A 23 6.75 12.96 -4.17
N HIS A 24 7.32 14.14 -3.91
CA HIS A 24 8.76 14.26 -3.71
C HIS A 24 9.21 13.62 -2.39
N VAL A 25 8.35 13.65 -1.36
CA VAL A 25 8.58 13.07 -0.04
C VAL A 25 7.25 12.50 0.50
N GLY A 26 7.29 11.27 0.99
CA GLY A 26 6.25 10.64 1.81
C GLY A 26 6.59 10.76 3.29
N LEU A 27 5.61 11.16 4.11
CA LEU A 27 5.77 11.22 5.56
C LEU A 27 4.90 10.15 6.20
N VAL A 28 5.51 9.29 7.02
CA VAL A 28 4.80 8.23 7.76
C VAL A 28 4.89 8.57 9.24
N TYR A 29 3.74 8.76 9.85
CA TYR A 29 3.62 9.02 11.28
C TYR A 29 3.22 7.74 12.01
N LEU A 30 4.05 7.31 12.96
CA LEU A 30 3.88 6.08 13.73
C LEU A 30 3.48 6.46 15.16
N ALA A 31 2.17 6.42 15.42
CA ALA A 31 1.56 6.93 16.64
C ALA A 31 1.91 6.08 17.89
N ASP A 32 2.30 4.83 17.68
CA ASP A 32 2.73 3.85 18.67
C ASP A 32 4.21 4.01 19.08
N MET A 33 4.98 4.78 18.31
CA MET A 33 6.43 4.93 18.49
C MET A 33 6.81 6.16 19.31
N ALA A 34 6.97 6.01 20.63
CA ALA A 34 7.55 7.04 21.49
C ALA A 34 9.05 6.78 21.77
N GLY A 35 9.92 7.73 21.40
CA GLY A 35 11.25 7.88 22.02
C GLY A 35 12.40 7.06 21.43
N GLY A 36 12.68 7.22 20.13
CA GLY A 36 13.98 6.85 19.53
C GLY A 36 14.32 5.35 19.54
N LYS A 37 13.35 4.49 19.83
CA LYS A 37 13.47 3.04 19.66
C LYS A 37 13.26 2.65 18.20
N SER A 38 13.84 1.53 17.79
CA SER A 38 13.54 0.90 16.50
C SER A 38 12.03 0.69 16.35
N PRO A 39 11.45 0.88 15.15
CA PRO A 39 10.02 0.78 14.93
C PRO A 39 9.43 -0.57 15.39
N GLU A 40 8.69 -0.57 16.49
CA GLU A 40 7.66 -1.55 16.76
C GLU A 40 6.41 -1.06 16.03
N TRP A 41 6.18 -1.54 14.80
CA TRP A 41 4.96 -1.20 14.07
C TRP A 41 3.79 -2.06 14.51
N SER A 42 2.64 -1.43 14.74
CA SER A 42 1.33 -2.08 14.70
C SER A 42 1.01 -2.61 13.29
N ASP A 43 0.41 -3.81 13.22
CA ASP A 43 0.12 -4.55 11.97
C ASP A 43 -0.86 -3.83 11.00
N ASP A 44 -1.42 -2.70 11.41
CA ASP A 44 -2.57 -2.06 10.75
C ASP A 44 -2.22 -1.03 9.66
N GLU A 45 -1.02 -0.45 9.64
CA GLU A 45 -0.76 0.81 8.88
C GLU A 45 0.12 0.68 7.64
N ALA A 46 0.64 -0.51 7.33
CA ALA A 46 1.62 -0.63 6.26
C ALA A 46 0.95 -0.87 4.89
N GLY A 47 0.45 0.20 4.28
CA GLY A 47 -0.33 0.28 3.02
C GLY A 47 0.48 0.51 1.73
N SER A 48 -0.22 0.66 0.58
CA SER A 48 0.34 1.17 -0.69
C SER A 48 0.93 2.58 -0.58
N GLU A 49 0.63 3.27 0.53
CA GLU A 49 1.19 4.55 0.94
C GLU A 49 2.69 4.47 1.26
N LEU A 50 3.20 3.29 1.63
CA LEU A 50 4.63 3.02 1.85
C LEU A 50 5.39 2.67 0.58
N ILE A 51 4.71 2.12 -0.43
CA ILE A 51 5.33 1.56 -1.65
C ILE A 51 5.46 2.61 -2.75
N ALA A 52 4.61 3.63 -2.73
CA ALA A 52 4.48 4.56 -3.83
C ALA A 52 5.53 5.70 -3.82
N PRO A 53 5.78 6.42 -2.71
CA PRO A 53 6.75 7.53 -2.72
C PRO A 53 8.19 7.05 -2.88
N SER A 54 9.03 7.85 -3.56
CA SER A 54 10.45 7.53 -3.79
C SER A 54 11.35 7.81 -2.58
N ASP A 55 10.90 8.66 -1.66
CA ASP A 55 11.61 9.02 -0.43
C ASP A 55 10.59 9.05 0.72
N VAL A 56 10.74 8.16 1.71
CA VAL A 56 9.82 8.03 2.84
C VAL A 56 10.54 8.29 4.16
N HIS A 57 10.01 9.26 4.93
CA HIS A 57 10.54 9.68 6.22
C HIS A 57 9.58 9.27 7.33
N PHE A 58 10.12 8.65 8.39
CA PHE A 58 9.33 8.15 9.51
C PHE A 58 9.40 9.10 10.70
N TYR A 59 8.25 9.34 11.33
CA TYR A 59 8.11 10.20 12.51
C TYR A 59 7.45 9.40 13.63
N GLY A 60 7.98 9.52 14.84
CA GLY A 60 7.36 8.95 16.04
C GLY A 60 6.20 9.79 16.56
N ALA A 61 5.55 9.31 17.62
CA ALA A 61 4.41 9.94 18.27
C ALA A 61 4.68 11.38 18.78
N ASP A 62 5.96 11.71 19.01
CA ASP A 62 6.41 13.05 19.41
C ASP A 62 6.78 13.95 18.22
N TRP A 63 6.43 13.54 16.99
CA TRP A 63 6.81 14.18 15.73
C TRP A 63 8.32 14.36 15.56
N LYS A 64 9.13 13.56 16.28
CA LYS A 64 10.57 13.50 16.02
C LYS A 64 10.86 12.52 14.90
N PRO A 65 11.83 12.84 14.03
CA PRO A 65 12.27 11.91 13.01
C PRO A 65 12.82 10.66 13.69
N LEU A 66 12.34 9.50 13.27
CA LEU A 66 12.96 8.22 13.61
C LEU A 66 14.25 8.08 12.78
N VAL A 67 15.24 7.35 13.31
CA VAL A 67 16.52 7.20 12.60
C VAL A 67 16.31 6.30 11.38
N GLY A 68 16.48 6.88 10.19
CA GLY A 68 16.48 6.17 8.92
C GLY A 68 15.34 6.57 7.99
N THR A 69 15.60 6.50 6.69
CA THR A 69 14.58 6.48 5.62
C THR A 69 14.20 5.02 5.33
N HIS A 70 13.23 4.78 4.46
CA HIS A 70 12.91 3.41 4.04
C HIS A 70 14.09 2.73 3.34
N GLU A 71 15.07 3.49 2.84
CA GLU A 71 16.32 2.97 2.26
C GLU A 71 17.27 2.39 3.33
N ALA A 72 17.07 2.73 4.61
CA ALA A 72 17.88 2.18 5.69
C ALA A 72 17.61 0.67 5.81
N PRO A 73 18.64 -0.21 5.72
CA PRO A 73 18.44 -1.65 5.71
C PRO A 73 17.65 -2.19 6.91
N SER A 74 17.87 -1.64 8.10
CA SER A 74 17.14 -2.04 9.31
C SER A 74 15.66 -1.69 9.28
N VAL A 75 15.29 -0.61 8.58
CA VAL A 75 13.89 -0.19 8.41
C VAL A 75 13.25 -1.04 7.32
N ALA A 76 13.91 -1.21 6.17
CA ALA A 76 13.42 -2.05 5.08
C ALA A 76 13.21 -3.51 5.51
N GLU A 77 14.16 -4.07 6.27
CA GLU A 77 14.10 -5.46 6.75
C GLU A 77 12.91 -5.68 7.66
N ALA A 78 12.76 -4.82 8.67
CA ALA A 78 11.63 -4.94 9.56
C ALA A 78 10.32 -4.74 8.77
N LEU A 79 10.24 -3.77 7.84
CA LEU A 79 9.02 -3.50 7.06
C LEU A 79 8.67 -4.73 6.24
N ALA A 80 9.66 -5.37 5.63
CA ALA A 80 9.45 -6.57 4.82
C ALA A 80 8.96 -7.75 5.66
N GLU A 81 9.51 -7.95 6.86
CA GLU A 81 9.09 -9.01 7.78
C GLU A 81 7.62 -8.87 8.18
N ARG A 82 7.17 -7.63 8.42
CA ARG A 82 5.81 -7.35 8.88
C ARG A 82 4.78 -7.33 7.76
N THR A 83 5.13 -6.71 6.65
CA THR A 83 4.19 -6.49 5.54
C THR A 83 4.13 -7.64 4.56
N GLY A 84 5.16 -8.50 4.54
CA GLY A 84 5.39 -9.46 3.47
C GLY A 84 5.78 -8.80 2.14
N ILE A 85 6.01 -7.49 2.10
CA ILE A 85 6.46 -6.77 0.91
C ILE A 85 7.99 -6.93 0.81
N PRO A 86 8.53 -7.39 -0.32
CA PRO A 86 9.97 -7.54 -0.49
C PRO A 86 10.73 -6.23 -0.21
N GLN A 87 11.89 -6.32 0.45
CA GLN A 87 12.75 -5.16 0.72
C GLN A 87 13.07 -4.39 -0.57
N SER A 88 13.27 -5.07 -1.70
CA SER A 88 13.56 -4.42 -2.98
C SER A 88 12.41 -3.56 -3.51
N ILE A 89 11.16 -3.89 -3.18
CA ILE A 89 9.99 -3.05 -3.47
C ILE A 89 9.97 -1.84 -2.54
N LEU A 90 10.21 -2.07 -1.24
CA LEU A 90 10.23 -1.01 -0.23
C LEU A 90 11.33 0.02 -0.51
N THR A 91 12.54 -0.43 -0.85
CA THR A 91 13.68 0.43 -1.21
C THR A 91 13.59 1.05 -2.60
N GLY A 92 12.55 0.76 -3.38
CA GLY A 92 12.40 1.22 -4.76
C GLY A 92 13.42 0.62 -5.74
N SER A 93 14.16 -0.43 -5.34
CA SER A 93 15.14 -1.12 -6.18
C SER A 93 14.50 -2.04 -7.23
N SER A 94 13.23 -2.42 -7.04
CA SER A 94 12.41 -3.18 -7.99
C SER A 94 11.05 -2.49 -8.17
N ALA A 95 10.51 -2.50 -9.37
CA ALA A 95 9.15 -2.04 -9.60
C ALA A 95 8.11 -3.13 -9.27
N PRO A 96 6.91 -2.78 -8.76
CA PRO A 96 5.83 -3.75 -8.54
C PRO A 96 5.46 -4.57 -9.79
N SER A 97 5.60 -3.98 -10.97
CA SER A 97 5.33 -4.63 -12.26
C SER A 97 6.23 -5.83 -12.56
N GLU A 98 7.38 -5.95 -11.90
CA GLU A 98 8.33 -7.06 -12.07
C GLU A 98 7.89 -8.32 -11.31
N TRP A 99 6.93 -8.21 -10.39
CA TRP A 99 6.43 -9.32 -9.58
C TRP A 99 5.14 -9.90 -10.16
N CYS A 100 4.88 -11.18 -9.96
CA CYS A 100 3.63 -11.80 -10.40
C CYS A 100 2.43 -11.24 -9.62
N TYR A 101 1.22 -11.32 -10.19
CA TYR A 101 0.03 -10.80 -9.50
C TYR A 101 -0.25 -11.51 -8.18
N ALA A 102 0.09 -12.80 -8.03
CA ALA A 102 -0.05 -13.49 -6.75
C ALA A 102 0.71 -12.78 -5.63
N ALA A 103 1.97 -12.42 -5.89
CA ALA A 103 2.81 -11.72 -4.93
C ALA A 103 2.25 -10.32 -4.64
N ARG A 104 1.78 -9.59 -5.66
CA ARG A 104 1.18 -8.26 -5.43
C ARG A 104 -0.12 -8.33 -4.62
N MET A 105 -0.92 -9.38 -4.80
CA MET A 105 -2.12 -9.63 -4.00
C MET A 105 -1.75 -9.93 -2.54
N SER A 106 -0.69 -10.72 -2.30
CA SER A 106 -0.29 -11.10 -0.94
C SER A 106 0.12 -9.92 -0.07
N TRP A 107 0.64 -8.83 -0.68
CA TRP A 107 1.02 -7.60 0.01
C TRP A 107 -0.13 -6.89 0.74
N ALA A 108 -1.38 -7.19 0.41
CA ALA A 108 -2.56 -6.67 1.12
C ALA A 108 -3.37 -7.77 1.84
N ALA A 109 -3.01 -9.05 1.68
CA ALA A 109 -3.83 -10.18 2.12
C ALA A 109 -4.03 -10.23 3.64
N HIS A 110 -3.05 -9.76 4.41
CA HIS A 110 -3.09 -9.75 5.88
C HIS A 110 -3.50 -8.40 6.49
N ARG A 111 -3.84 -7.39 5.66
CA ARG A 111 -4.19 -6.05 6.16
C ARG A 111 -5.55 -6.04 6.85
N THR A 112 -5.59 -5.48 8.06
CA THR A 112 -6.84 -5.07 8.71
C THR A 112 -7.25 -3.71 8.14
N THR A 113 -8.47 -3.62 7.62
CA THR A 113 -9.00 -2.37 7.07
C THR A 113 -10.30 -2.02 7.78
N THR A 114 -10.58 -0.72 7.92
CA THR A 114 -11.86 -0.27 8.50
C THR A 114 -13.05 -0.74 7.65
N ARG A 115 -12.88 -0.73 6.32
CA ARG A 115 -13.83 -1.29 5.36
C ARG A 115 -13.15 -2.39 4.59
N ILE A 116 -13.78 -3.57 4.58
CA ILE A 116 -13.23 -4.75 3.91
C ILE A 116 -12.91 -4.50 2.42
N GLU A 117 -13.63 -3.58 1.77
CA GLU A 117 -13.40 -3.22 0.39
C GLU A 117 -12.04 -2.54 0.16
N ASP A 118 -11.53 -1.82 1.17
CA ASP A 118 -10.26 -1.10 1.08
C ASP A 118 -9.05 -2.05 0.91
N GLN A 119 -9.19 -3.33 1.29
CA GLN A 119 -8.18 -4.36 0.96
C GLN A 119 -7.95 -4.46 -0.55
N ALA A 120 -9.01 -4.38 -1.36
CA ALA A 120 -8.90 -4.40 -2.81
C ALA A 120 -8.53 -3.01 -3.36
N TYR A 121 -9.13 -1.95 -2.83
CA TYR A 121 -8.96 -0.60 -3.38
C TYR A 121 -7.54 -0.06 -3.17
N CYS A 122 -6.86 -0.45 -2.09
CA CYS A 122 -5.46 -0.05 -1.88
C CYS A 122 -4.49 -0.62 -2.94
N LEU A 123 -4.89 -1.68 -3.66
CA LEU A 123 -4.09 -2.34 -4.70
C LEU A 123 -4.33 -1.79 -6.11
N LEU A 124 -5.35 -0.94 -6.32
CA LEU A 124 -5.73 -0.46 -7.65
C LEU A 124 -4.55 0.11 -8.45
N GLY A 125 -3.73 0.94 -7.80
CA GLY A 125 -2.55 1.52 -8.44
C GLY A 125 -1.42 0.53 -8.73
N ILE A 126 -1.24 -0.48 -7.89
CA ILE A 126 -0.22 -1.54 -8.06
C ILE A 126 -0.58 -2.47 -9.22
N PHE A 127 -1.88 -2.66 -9.45
CA PHE A 127 -2.43 -3.48 -10.53
C PHE A 127 -2.72 -2.67 -11.80
N ASP A 128 -2.52 -1.35 -11.77
CA ASP A 128 -2.88 -0.42 -12.84
C ASP A 128 -4.35 -0.62 -13.31
N VAL A 129 -5.26 -0.72 -12.34
CA VAL A 129 -6.69 -0.92 -12.55
C VAL A 129 -7.45 0.27 -12.00
N SER A 130 -8.48 0.72 -12.74
CA SER A 130 -9.42 1.71 -12.24
C SER A 130 -10.82 1.12 -12.08
N LEU A 131 -11.43 1.31 -10.92
CA LEU A 131 -12.75 0.78 -10.58
C LEU A 131 -13.60 1.82 -9.84
N PRO A 132 -14.92 1.86 -10.08
CA PRO A 132 -15.86 2.56 -9.21
C PRO A 132 -15.84 1.99 -7.79
N LEU A 133 -15.74 2.85 -6.77
CA LEU A 133 -15.83 2.43 -5.37
C LEU A 133 -17.29 2.12 -5.01
N VAL A 134 -17.54 0.92 -4.51
CA VAL A 134 -18.87 0.45 -4.10
C VAL A 134 -18.76 -0.10 -2.68
N TYR A 135 -18.85 0.79 -1.70
CA TYR A 135 -18.85 0.37 -0.29
C TYR A 135 -20.15 -0.34 0.08
N GLY A 136 -20.02 -1.45 0.82
CA GLY A 136 -21.11 -2.38 1.10
C GLY A 136 -21.15 -3.59 0.17
N GLU A 137 -20.26 -3.66 -0.85
CA GLU A 137 -20.13 -4.85 -1.70
C GLU A 137 -19.34 -5.99 -1.03
N GLY A 138 -18.66 -5.71 0.08
CA GLY A 138 -17.88 -6.68 0.83
C GLY A 138 -16.73 -7.24 0.01
N ARG A 139 -16.50 -8.55 0.09
CA ARG A 139 -15.41 -9.23 -0.64
C ARG A 139 -15.54 -9.20 -2.16
N ARG A 140 -16.67 -8.73 -2.71
CA ARG A 140 -16.86 -8.58 -4.16
C ARG A 140 -15.88 -7.56 -4.76
N SER A 141 -15.37 -6.61 -3.97
CA SER A 141 -14.33 -5.68 -4.42
C SER A 141 -13.07 -6.41 -4.93
N ASN A 142 -12.65 -7.49 -4.25
CA ASN A 142 -11.51 -8.32 -4.66
C ASN A 142 -11.76 -9.03 -5.99
N LEU A 143 -12.98 -9.55 -6.20
CA LEU A 143 -13.35 -10.18 -7.47
C LEU A 143 -13.31 -9.18 -8.62
N ARG A 144 -13.77 -7.95 -8.39
CA ARG A 144 -13.71 -6.88 -9.39
C ARG A 144 -12.29 -6.45 -9.71
N LEU A 145 -11.41 -6.39 -8.71
CA LEU A 145 -9.98 -6.16 -8.91
C LEU A 145 -9.38 -7.26 -9.80
N GLN A 146 -9.67 -8.54 -9.51
CA GLN A 146 -9.20 -9.66 -10.33
C GLN A 146 -9.75 -9.58 -11.75
N GLU A 147 -11.04 -9.31 -11.92
CA GLU A 147 -11.66 -9.14 -13.24
C GLU A 147 -11.02 -8.00 -14.04
N GLY A 148 -10.79 -6.85 -13.39
CA GLY A 148 -10.11 -5.71 -14.00
C GLY A 148 -8.68 -6.04 -14.45
N THR A 149 -7.99 -6.88 -13.67
CA THR A 149 -6.62 -7.31 -13.96
C THR A 149 -6.56 -8.33 -15.09
N ILE A 150 -7.42 -9.36 -15.07
CA ILE A 150 -7.48 -10.42 -16.10
C ILE A 150 -7.80 -9.83 -17.48
N ARG A 151 -8.61 -8.77 -17.53
CA ARG A 151 -8.89 -8.06 -18.79
C ARG A 151 -7.65 -7.42 -19.42
N ARG A 152 -6.60 -7.16 -18.62
CA ARG A 152 -5.37 -6.46 -19.03
C ARG A 152 -4.14 -7.37 -19.06
N SER A 153 -4.23 -8.58 -18.53
CA SER A 153 -3.09 -9.49 -18.45
C SER A 153 -3.50 -10.97 -18.51
N THR A 154 -2.60 -11.79 -19.05
CA THR A 154 -2.75 -13.24 -19.15
C THR A 154 -2.07 -14.00 -18.00
N ASP A 155 -1.45 -13.29 -17.04
CA ASP A 155 -0.78 -13.90 -15.89
C ASP A 155 -1.79 -14.62 -14.99
N GLN A 156 -1.73 -15.95 -15.02
CA GLN A 156 -2.61 -16.86 -14.28
C GLN A 156 -2.31 -16.92 -12.78
N SER A 157 -1.19 -16.33 -12.32
CA SER A 157 -0.83 -16.30 -10.90
C SER A 157 -1.89 -15.59 -10.04
N ILE A 158 -2.73 -14.76 -10.64
CA ILE A 158 -3.85 -14.08 -9.95
C ILE A 158 -4.84 -15.04 -9.25
N PHE A 159 -4.80 -16.33 -9.57
CA PHE A 159 -5.62 -17.37 -8.92
C PHE A 159 -4.89 -18.14 -7.81
N ALA A 160 -3.62 -17.84 -7.52
CA ALA A 160 -2.74 -18.63 -6.67
C ALA A 160 -2.15 -17.84 -5.47
N TRP A 161 -2.92 -16.89 -4.92
CA TRP A 161 -2.52 -16.01 -3.81
C TRP A 161 -3.16 -16.41 -2.48
#